data_AF-A0A914BT63-F1
#
_entry.id   AF-A0A914BT63-F1
#
_cell.length_a   1.000
_cell.length_b   1.000
_cell.length_c   1.000
_cell.angle_alpha   90.00
_cell.angle_beta   90.00
_cell.angle_gamma   90.00
#
_symmetry.space_group_name_H-M   'P 1'
#
loop_
_entity.id
_entity.type
_entity.pdbx_description
1 polymer ?
#
loop_
_entity_poly.entity_id
_entity_poly.type
_entity_poly.pdbx_seq_one_letter_code
_entity_poly.pdbx_strand_id
1 'polypeptide(L)'
;MAKLYDFQWQITVPDGLLHGATFERYDEDSGSVEQNCFFRVDEYAFFIIWKSEGREGQGLELSQINDVRKGIAPKVSELIEMTIVLRW
;
A
#
# COMPACT_ATOMS: atom_id res chain seq x y z
N MET A 1 14.38 11.53 -38.49
CA MET A 1 14.89 10.51 -37.54
C MET A 1 13.97 10.52 -36.34
N ALA A 2 13.41 9.37 -35.95
CA ALA A 2 12.63 9.27 -34.72
C ALA A 2 13.60 9.28 -33.52
N LYS A 3 13.25 10.00 -32.46
CA LYS A 3 14.00 9.98 -31.20
C LYS A 3 13.95 8.54 -30.65
N LEU A 4 15.12 7.98 -30.33
CA LEU A 4 15.19 6.66 -29.70
C LEU A 4 14.47 6.75 -28.34
N TYR A 5 13.51 5.87 -28.10
CA TYR A 5 12.80 5.81 -26.83
C TYR A 5 13.72 5.19 -25.79
N ASP A 6 14.03 5.96 -24.75
CA ASP A 6 14.79 5.49 -23.60
C ASP A 6 13.81 4.94 -22.56
N PHE A 7 13.74 3.62 -22.46
CA PHE A 7 12.83 2.94 -21.54
C PHE A 7 13.47 2.87 -20.14
N GLN A 8 13.01 3.74 -19.26
CA GLN A 8 13.38 3.73 -17.85
C GLN A 8 12.44 2.81 -17.08
N TRP A 9 12.86 1.56 -16.88
CA TRP A 9 12.06 0.56 -16.16
C TRP A 9 12.13 0.71 -14.64
N GLN A 10 13.21 1.31 -14.12
CA GLN A 10 13.36 1.61 -12.71
C GLN A 10 12.76 2.98 -12.41
N ILE A 11 11.84 2.98 -11.45
CA ILE A 11 11.38 4.21 -10.82
C ILE A 11 12.00 4.32 -9.43
N THR A 12 12.45 5.51 -9.06
CA THR A 12 12.92 5.75 -7.68
C THR A 12 11.73 5.74 -6.74
N VAL A 13 11.74 4.82 -5.78
CA VAL A 13 10.70 4.75 -4.75
C VAL A 13 10.90 5.88 -3.74
N PRO A 14 9.87 6.71 -3.47
CA PRO A 14 9.95 7.73 -2.44
C PRO A 14 10.31 7.15 -1.06
N ASP A 15 11.15 7.83 -0.30
CA ASP A 15 11.64 7.36 1.02
C ASP A 15 10.53 6.95 1.97
N GLY A 16 9.40 7.68 1.99
CA GLY A 16 8.26 7.34 2.85
C GLY A 16 7.61 6.00 2.51
N LEU A 17 7.63 5.59 1.24
CA LEU A 17 7.13 4.28 0.80
C LEU A 17 8.18 3.18 1.02
N LEU A 18 9.45 3.48 0.79
CA LEU A 18 10.56 2.53 0.95
C LEU A 18 10.80 2.18 2.43
N HIS A 19 10.86 3.20 3.29
CA HIS A 19 10.98 3.03 4.74
C HIS A 19 9.67 2.58 5.37
N GLY A 20 8.54 2.88 4.74
CA GLY A 20 7.23 2.43 5.19
C GLY A 20 6.65 3.20 6.36
N ALA A 21 5.44 2.81 6.74
CA ALA A 21 4.70 3.37 7.86
C ALA A 21 3.68 2.35 8.40
N THR A 22 3.26 2.54 9.65
CA THR A 22 2.30 1.66 10.32
C THR A 22 0.87 2.19 10.12
N PHE A 23 -0.05 1.30 9.76
CA PHE A 23 -1.48 1.60 9.59
C PHE A 23 -2.32 0.47 10.19
N GLU A 24 -3.59 0.73 10.49
CA GLU A 24 -4.58 -0.35 10.63
C GLU A 24 -5.09 -0.80 9.26
N ARG A 25 -5.30 -2.10 9.11
CA ARG A 25 -5.93 -2.68 7.92
C ARG A 25 -7.34 -3.13 8.28
N TYR A 26 -8.34 -2.57 7.61
CA TYR A 26 -9.73 -3.02 7.72
C TYR A 26 -10.06 -3.96 6.56
N ASP A 27 -10.71 -5.07 6.86
CA ASP A 27 -11.19 -6.06 5.90
C ASP A 27 -12.73 -5.99 5.86
N GLU A 28 -13.28 -5.52 4.74
CA GLU A 28 -14.73 -5.27 4.62
C GLU A 28 -15.57 -6.56 4.66
N ASP A 29 -15.04 -7.67 4.12
CA ASP A 29 -15.76 -8.94 4.02
C ASP A 29 -15.91 -9.62 5.39
N SER A 30 -14.86 -9.54 6.22
CA SER A 30 -14.86 -10.11 7.58
C SER A 30 -15.28 -9.10 8.66
N GLY A 31 -15.25 -7.80 8.36
CA GLY A 31 -15.44 -6.72 9.34
C GLY A 31 -14.31 -6.62 10.38
N SER A 32 -13.17 -7.24 10.12
CA SER A 32 -12.04 -7.29 11.06
C SER A 32 -11.06 -6.14 10.85
N VAL A 33 -10.44 -5.69 11.94
CA VAL A 33 -9.35 -4.71 11.92
C VAL A 33 -8.07 -5.39 12.37
N GLU A 34 -7.07 -5.39 11.51
CA GLU A 34 -5.71 -5.79 11.83
C GLU A 34 -4.90 -4.55 12.25
N GLN A 35 -4.45 -4.54 13.49
CA GLN A 35 -3.73 -3.41 14.09
C GLN A 35 -2.23 -3.49 13.81
N ASN A 36 -1.58 -2.33 13.82
CA ASN A 36 -0.12 -2.19 13.75
C ASN A 36 0.50 -2.90 12.53
N CYS A 37 -0.15 -2.83 11.37
CA CYS A 37 0.41 -3.36 10.13
C CYS A 37 1.47 -2.39 9.60
N PHE A 38 2.72 -2.84 9.52
CA PHE A 38 3.79 -2.06 8.92
C PHE A 38 3.80 -2.25 7.41
N PHE A 39 3.45 -1.21 6.65
CA PHE A 39 3.41 -1.20 5.19
C PHE A 39 4.67 -0.59 4.60
N ARG A 40 5.18 -1.17 3.52
CA ARG A 40 6.25 -0.58 2.69
C ARG A 40 6.16 -1.04 1.24
N VAL A 41 6.85 -0.34 0.36
CA VAL A 41 7.07 -0.73 -1.04
C VAL A 41 8.50 -1.24 -1.18
N ASP A 42 8.73 -2.27 -2.01
CA ASP A 42 10.07 -2.76 -2.29
C ASP A 42 10.88 -1.75 -3.13
N GLU A 43 12.20 -1.93 -3.18
CA GLU A 43 13.11 -0.99 -3.85
C GLU A 43 12.87 -0.84 -5.37
N TYR A 44 12.16 -1.78 -6.00
CA TYR A 44 11.86 -1.78 -7.44
C TYR A 44 10.40 -1.47 -7.76
N ALA A 45 9.57 -1.13 -6.77
CA ALA A 45 8.15 -0.83 -6.93
C ALA A 45 7.37 -1.95 -7.66
N PHE A 46 7.58 -3.20 -7.26
CA PHE A 46 6.79 -4.33 -7.70
C PHE A 46 5.69 -4.71 -6.72
N PHE A 47 5.93 -4.54 -5.41
CA PHE A 47 5.06 -5.00 -4.34
C PHE A 47 4.85 -3.92 -3.30
N ILE A 48 3.60 -3.79 -2.84
CA ILE A 48 3.31 -3.29 -1.50
C ILE A 48 3.25 -4.48 -0.54
N ILE A 49 3.97 -4.39 0.56
CA ILE A 49 4.15 -5.47 1.54
C ILE A 49 3.74 -4.95 2.90
N TRP A 50 3.01 -5.77 3.67
CA TRP A 50 2.69 -5.45 5.06
C TRP A 50 2.84 -6.64 5.98
N LYS A 51 3.07 -6.34 7.26
CA LYS A 51 3.16 -7.34 8.31
C LYS A 51 2.69 -6.74 9.64
N SER A 52 1.82 -7.45 10.34
CA SER A 52 1.52 -7.18 11.75
C SER A 52 2.33 -8.09 12.68
N GLU A 53 2.40 -7.71 13.95
CA GLU A 53 3.11 -8.49 14.95
C GLU A 53 2.48 -9.89 15.11
N GLY A 54 3.34 -10.93 15.06
CA GLY A 54 2.90 -12.32 15.21
C GLY A 54 2.20 -12.93 13.99
N ARG A 55 2.07 -12.21 12.86
CA ARG A 55 1.52 -12.74 11.60
C ARG A 55 2.59 -12.89 10.52
N GLU A 56 2.29 -13.71 9.52
CA GLU A 56 3.09 -13.79 8.30
C GLU A 56 2.92 -12.52 7.47
N GLY A 57 4.02 -12.10 6.83
CA GLY A 57 3.97 -10.95 5.93
C GLY A 57 3.16 -11.26 4.69
N GLN A 58 2.39 -10.30 4.22
CA GLN A 58 1.59 -10.39 3.02
C GLN A 58 2.05 -9.33 2.02
N GLY A 59 1.78 -9.55 0.74
CA GLY A 59 2.11 -8.60 -0.31
C GLY A 59 1.08 -8.60 -1.42
N LEU A 60 0.99 -7.46 -2.10
CA LEU A 60 0.19 -7.26 -3.29
C LEU A 60 1.09 -6.72 -4.40
N GLU A 61 1.00 -7.33 -5.57
CA GLU A 61 1.65 -6.83 -6.77
C GLU A 61 1.04 -5.49 -7.18
N LEU A 62 1.87 -4.46 -7.32
CA LEU A 62 1.43 -3.13 -7.74
C LEU A 62 0.84 -3.15 -9.16
N SER A 63 1.22 -4.13 -9.99
CA SER A 63 0.65 -4.36 -11.32
C SER A 63 -0.84 -4.73 -11.29
N GLN A 64 -1.33 -5.27 -10.17
CA GLN A 64 -2.72 -5.68 -9.97
C GLN A 64 -3.59 -4.59 -9.35
N ILE A 65 -3.00 -3.44 -9.00
CA ILE A 65 -3.73 -2.32 -8.43
C ILE A 65 -4.34 -1.50 -9.57
N ASN A 66 -5.67 -1.46 -9.62
CA ASN A 66 -6.39 -0.66 -10.60
C ASN A 66 -6.54 0.80 -10.18
N ASP A 67 -6.71 1.05 -8.88
CA ASP A 67 -6.94 2.39 -8.35
C ASP A 67 -6.52 2.50 -6.88
N VAL A 68 -5.99 3.67 -6.50
CA VAL A 68 -5.57 4.00 -5.13
C VAL A 68 -6.32 5.25 -4.70
N ARG A 69 -7.21 5.10 -3.71
CA ARG A 69 -7.98 6.24 -3.19
C ARG A 69 -7.58 6.59 -1.78
N LYS A 70 -7.34 7.88 -1.55
CA LYS A 70 -7.40 8.44 -0.21
C LYS A 70 -8.87 8.45 0.22
N GLY A 71 -9.22 7.57 1.14
CA GLY A 71 -10.54 7.51 1.74
C GLY A 71 -10.82 8.74 2.61
N ILE A 72 -12.10 8.99 2.86
CA ILE A 72 -12.57 9.82 3.96
C ILE A 72 -12.55 8.90 5.19
N ALA A 73 -12.02 9.35 6.34
CA ALA A 73 -12.01 8.56 7.56
C ALA A 73 -13.42 7.97 7.80
N PRO A 74 -13.54 6.65 8.04
CA PRO A 74 -14.85 6.04 8.28
C PRO A 74 -15.56 6.77 9.43
N LYS A 75 -16.89 6.92 9.34
CA LYS A 75 -17.73 7.57 10.37
C LYS A 75 -17.79 6.79 11.70
N VAL A 76 -16.83 5.91 11.97
CA VAL A 76 -16.66 5.24 13.25
C VAL A 76 -15.85 6.18 14.12
N SER A 77 -16.52 6.72 15.14
CA SER A 77 -16.15 7.91 15.90
C SER A 77 -14.85 7.86 16.72
N GLU A 78 -13.96 6.86 16.56
CA GLU A 78 -12.78 6.73 17.42
C GLU A 78 -11.48 6.28 16.74
N LEU A 79 -11.41 6.10 15.41
CA LEU A 79 -10.15 5.74 14.76
C LEU A 79 -9.85 6.69 13.59
N ILE A 80 -8.85 7.54 13.82
CA ILE A 80 -8.36 8.56 12.91
C ILE A 80 -7.07 8.04 12.31
N GLU A 81 -7.05 7.76 11.01
CA GLU A 81 -6.08 8.27 10.03
C GLU A 81 -6.24 7.58 8.66
N MET A 82 -5.54 8.14 7.68
CA MET A 82 -5.65 7.93 6.24
C MET A 82 -6.03 6.49 5.79
N THR A 83 -7.26 6.30 5.32
CA THR A 83 -7.67 5.04 4.69
C THR A 83 -7.16 5.00 3.25
N ILE A 84 -6.43 3.96 2.88
CA ILE A 84 -6.09 3.66 1.48
C ILE A 84 -7.02 2.54 1.02
N VAL A 85 -7.88 2.82 0.05
CA VAL A 85 -8.74 1.80 -0.57
C VAL A 85 -8.06 1.32 -1.84
N LEU A 86 -7.72 0.03 -1.86
CA LEU A 86 -7.23 -0.68 -3.04
C LEU A 86 -8.39 -1.47 -3.63
N ARG A 87 -8.77 -1.16 -4.86
CA ARG A 87 -9.66 -2.04 -5.64
C ARG A 87 -8.82 -2.73 -6.71
N TRP A 88 -8.83 -4.06 -6.64
CA TRP A 88 -8.40 -4.96 -7.71
C TRP A 88 -9.60 -5.31 -8.58
#